data_AF-A0A0L0EPP4-F1
#
_entry.id   AF-A0A0L0EPP4-F1
#
_cell.length_a   1.000
_cell.length_b   1.000
_cell.length_c   1.000
_cell.angle_alpha   90.00
_cell.angle_beta   90.00
_cell.angle_gamma   90.00
#
_symmetry.space_group_name_H-M   'P 1'
#
loop_
_entity.id
_entity.type
_entity.pdbx_description
1 polymer ?
#
loop_
_entity_poly.entity_id
_entity_poly.type
_entity_poly.pdbx_seq_one_letter_code
_entity_poly.pdbx_strand_id
1 'polypeptide(L)'
;MKTIIQIISLLFLFSSLAQANVAQSPSVYEDNSGNIYIESPKQFVLIAGEINVPLHVYPTLGLLKLRYSNGQWTREVLSESQFRAIESQLQLSASLTERLRWQDIDGDGIRDYVLFTDASSYHDASLISIGT
;
A
#
# COMPACT_ATOMS: atom_id res chain seq x y z
N MET A 1 32.09 34.54 -10.32
CA MET A 1 32.46 33.42 -9.41
C MET A 1 31.75 33.48 -8.06
N LYS A 2 31.76 34.62 -7.34
CA LYS A 2 31.05 34.76 -6.04
C LYS A 2 29.54 34.46 -6.09
N THR A 3 28.85 34.91 -7.14
CA THR A 3 27.39 34.70 -7.31
C THR A 3 27.00 33.25 -7.57
N ILE A 4 27.81 32.50 -8.33
CA ILE A 4 27.57 31.08 -8.62
C ILE A 4 27.71 30.23 -7.34
N ILE A 5 28.73 30.54 -6.52
CA ILE A 5 28.94 29.85 -5.23
C ILE A 5 27.76 30.14 -4.29
N GLN A 6 27.24 31.37 -4.25
CA GLN A 6 26.07 31.71 -3.44
C GLN A 6 24.80 30.97 -3.87
N ILE A 7 24.56 30.80 -5.17
CA ILE A 7 23.39 30.05 -5.68
C ILE A 7 23.49 28.57 -5.32
N ILE A 8 24.67 27.96 -5.46
CA ILE A 8 24.91 26.55 -5.10
C ILE A 8 24.74 26.34 -3.59
N SER A 9 25.29 27.24 -2.76
CA SER A 9 25.10 27.18 -1.31
C SER A 9 23.64 27.36 -0.90
N LEU A 10 22.88 28.20 -1.61
CA LEU A 10 21.46 28.39 -1.35
C LEU A 10 20.65 27.13 -1.74
N LEU A 11 21.00 26.46 -2.84
CA LEU A 11 20.34 25.21 -3.27
C LEU A 11 20.54 24.06 -2.25
N PHE A 12 21.75 23.95 -1.68
CA PHE A 12 22.06 22.94 -0.65
C PHE A 12 21.35 23.21 0.70
N LEU A 13 21.04 24.47 1.02
CA LEU A 13 20.30 24.85 2.23
C LEU A 13 18.81 24.48 2.16
N PHE A 14 18.22 24.37 0.97
CA PHE A 14 16.81 23.97 0.79
C PHE A 14 16.62 22.46 0.59
N SER A 15 17.67 21.70 0.23
CA SER A 15 17.55 20.25 0.00
C SER A 15 17.37 19.40 1.28
N SER A 16 17.70 19.93 2.46
CA SER A 16 17.63 19.19 3.73
C SER A 16 16.26 19.19 4.42
N LEU A 17 15.28 19.93 3.90
CA LEU A 17 13.94 20.05 4.48
C LEU A 17 12.87 19.19 3.79
N ALA A 18 13.22 18.48 2.72
CA ALA A 18 12.34 17.50 2.10
C ALA A 18 12.48 16.15 2.80
N GLN A 19 11.90 15.99 3.99
CA GLN A 19 11.49 14.65 4.42
C GLN A 19 10.36 14.23 3.48
N ALA A 20 10.72 13.53 2.40
CA ALA A 20 9.74 12.79 1.63
C ALA A 20 9.05 11.82 2.61
N ASN A 21 7.77 12.05 2.88
CA ASN A 21 6.93 11.02 3.48
C ASN A 21 6.90 9.89 2.45
N VAL A 22 7.78 8.91 2.60
CA VAL A 22 7.73 7.70 1.80
C VAL A 22 6.44 7.02 2.25
N ALA A 23 5.38 7.18 1.45
CA ALA A 23 4.15 6.45 1.66
C ALA A 23 4.54 4.97 1.77
N GLN A 24 4.35 4.39 2.94
CA GLN A 24 4.72 3.00 3.18
C GLN A 24 3.93 2.13 2.20
N SER A 25 4.62 1.29 1.43
CA SER A 25 3.94 0.37 0.52
C SER A 25 3.22 -0.71 1.34
N PRO A 26 2.09 -1.24 0.83
CA PRO A 26 1.45 -2.39 1.43
C PRO A 26 2.39 -3.60 1.48
N SER A 27 2.24 -4.41 2.52
CA SER A 27 2.90 -5.72 2.62
C SER A 27 1.98 -6.79 2.06
N VAL A 28 2.55 -7.72 1.28
CA VAL A 28 1.80 -8.81 0.65
C VAL A 28 2.29 -10.14 1.18
N TYR A 29 1.35 -10.96 1.62
CA TYR A 29 1.60 -12.27 2.18
C TYR A 29 0.88 -13.36 1.39
N GLU A 30 1.32 -14.59 1.57
CA GLU A 30 0.67 -15.78 1.05
C GLU A 30 0.54 -16.83 2.15
N ASP A 31 -0.55 -17.60 2.14
CA ASP A 31 -0.70 -18.78 2.98
C ASP A 31 -0.39 -20.08 2.21
N ASN A 32 -0.31 -21.21 2.92
CA ASN A 32 -0.03 -22.51 2.32
C ASN A 32 -1.10 -23.00 1.33
N SER A 33 -2.26 -22.34 1.26
CA SER A 33 -3.33 -22.65 0.31
C SER A 33 -3.27 -21.76 -0.94
N GLY A 34 -2.28 -20.87 -1.04
CA GLY A 34 -2.15 -19.91 -2.14
C GLY A 34 -3.12 -18.73 -2.06
N ASN A 35 -3.74 -18.47 -0.90
CA ASN A 35 -4.48 -17.23 -0.71
C ASN A 35 -3.49 -16.09 -0.48
N ILE A 36 -3.80 -14.93 -1.05
CA ILE A 36 -2.97 -13.73 -0.95
C ILE A 36 -3.60 -12.79 0.08
N TYR A 37 -2.77 -12.22 0.95
CA TYR A 37 -3.20 -11.25 1.95
C TYR A 37 -2.47 -9.94 1.76
N ILE A 38 -3.17 -8.82 1.85
CA ILE A 38 -2.61 -7.48 1.73
C ILE A 38 -2.80 -6.75 3.04
N GLU A 39 -1.72 -6.25 3.62
CA GLU A 39 -1.71 -5.35 4.77
C GLU A 39 -1.24 -3.97 4.33
N SER A 40 -2.13 -3.00 4.42
CA SER A 40 -1.84 -1.61 4.08
C SER A 40 -1.27 -0.88 5.28
N PRO A 41 -0.43 0.14 5.07
CA PRO A 41 0.00 0.96 6.19
C PRO A 41 -1.20 1.59 6.89
N LYS A 42 -1.13 1.67 8.22
CA LYS A 42 -2.10 2.45 8.97
C LYS A 42 -1.94 3.93 8.62
N GLN A 43 -3.07 4.60 8.41
CA GLN A 43 -3.11 6.04 8.22
C GLN A 43 -3.42 6.73 9.55
N PHE A 44 -2.85 7.93 9.70
CA PHE A 44 -3.17 8.81 10.80
C PHE A 44 -4.51 9.50 10.53
N VAL A 45 -5.43 9.42 11.48
CA VAL A 45 -6.71 10.13 11.46
C VAL A 45 -6.82 10.93 12.76
N LEU A 46 -7.05 12.23 12.63
CA LEU A 46 -7.36 13.09 13.77
C LEU A 46 -8.87 13.26 13.87
N ILE A 47 -9.47 12.78 14.96
CA ILE A 47 -10.84 13.12 15.28
C ILE A 47 -10.80 14.46 16.03
N ALA A 48 -11.26 15.52 15.38
CA ALA A 48 -11.30 16.87 15.95
C ALA A 48 -12.61 17.09 16.72
N GLY A 49 -12.50 17.59 17.94
CA GLY A 49 -13.59 17.96 18.84
C GLY A 49 -13.09 18.89 19.95
N GLU A 50 -13.76 18.96 21.10
CA GLU A 50 -13.22 19.67 22.28
C GLU A 50 -11.90 19.04 22.78
N ILE A 51 -11.73 17.75 22.54
CA ILE A 51 -10.49 17.01 22.72
C ILE A 51 -10.09 16.41 21.36
N ASN A 52 -8.82 16.57 21.00
CA ASN A 52 -8.26 15.98 19.80
C ASN A 52 -7.77 14.55 20.07
N VAL A 53 -8.32 13.58 19.36
CA VAL A 53 -7.92 12.16 19.50
C VAL A 53 -7.16 11.70 18.25
N PRO A 54 -5.83 11.48 18.36
CA PRO A 54 -5.05 10.91 17.27
C PRO A 54 -5.27 9.39 17.18
N LEU A 55 -5.60 8.89 15.99
CA LEU A 55 -5.79 7.46 15.72
C LEU A 55 -4.88 7.01 14.57
N HIS A 56 -4.39 5.77 14.67
CA HIS A 56 -3.75 5.06 13.57
C HIS A 56 -4.62 3.86 13.22
N VAL A 57 -5.23 3.91 12.04
CA VAL A 57 -6.20 2.89 11.61
C VAL A 57 -5.87 2.43 10.19
N TYR A 58 -6.23 1.20 9.87
CA TYR A 58 -6.18 0.76 8.48
C TYR A 58 -7.18 1.59 7.64
N PRO A 59 -6.83 1.94 6.40
CA PRO A 59 -7.80 2.50 5.47
C PRO A 59 -8.92 1.49 5.17
N THR A 60 -10.00 1.97 4.55
CA THR A 60 -10.99 1.09 3.93
C THR A 60 -10.28 0.15 2.96
N LEU A 61 -10.62 -1.15 2.99
CA LEU A 61 -9.90 -2.20 2.26
C LEU A 61 -8.40 -2.32 2.62
N GLY A 62 -7.99 -1.83 3.81
CA GLY A 62 -6.60 -1.88 4.23
C GLY A 62 -6.09 -3.26 4.63
N LEU A 63 -7.00 -4.20 4.91
CA LEU A 63 -6.72 -5.61 5.19
C LEU A 63 -7.59 -6.48 4.29
N LEU A 64 -6.96 -7.18 3.36
CA LEU A 64 -7.66 -7.95 2.33
C LEU A 64 -7.13 -9.36 2.24
N LYS A 65 -8.04 -10.28 1.90
CA LYS A 65 -7.73 -11.62 1.42
C LYS A 65 -8.24 -11.78 0.00
N LEU A 66 -7.40 -12.32 -0.86
CA LEU A 66 -7.74 -12.75 -2.21
C LEU A 66 -7.65 -14.26 -2.29
N ARG A 67 -8.69 -14.87 -2.85
CA ARG A 67 -8.76 -16.31 -3.09
C ARG A 67 -9.18 -16.56 -4.52
N TYR A 68 -8.42 -17.39 -5.22
CA TYR A 68 -8.80 -17.94 -6.50
C TYR A 68 -9.54 -19.27 -6.31
N SER A 69 -10.76 -19.37 -6.83
CA SER A 69 -11.56 -20.59 -6.74
C SER A 69 -12.51 -20.67 -7.93
N ASN A 70 -12.68 -21.86 -8.50
CA ASN A 70 -13.60 -22.10 -9.62
C ASN A 70 -13.40 -21.16 -10.82
N GLY A 71 -12.15 -20.82 -11.15
CA GLY A 71 -11.83 -19.92 -12.25
C GLY A 71 -12.00 -18.44 -11.93
N GLN A 72 -12.39 -18.08 -10.71
CA GLN A 72 -12.71 -16.70 -10.31
C GLN A 72 -11.91 -16.25 -9.10
N TRP A 73 -11.52 -14.97 -9.12
CA TRP A 73 -10.96 -14.31 -7.95
C TRP A 73 -12.08 -13.78 -7.06
N THR A 74 -11.95 -14.01 -5.77
CA THR A 74 -12.86 -13.51 -4.74
C THR A 74 -12.06 -12.70 -3.73
N ARG A 75 -12.68 -11.60 -3.27
CA ARG A 75 -12.13 -10.68 -2.27
C ARG A 75 -12.90 -10.81 -0.97
N GLU A 76 -12.18 -10.83 0.14
CA GLU A 76 -12.71 -10.72 1.49
C GLU A 76 -11.99 -9.60 2.23
N VAL A 77 -12.75 -8.69 2.86
CA VAL A 77 -12.21 -7.63 3.72
C VAL A 77 -12.12 -8.18 5.12
N LEU A 78 -10.95 -8.08 5.74
CA LEU A 78 -10.70 -8.60 7.08
C LEU A 78 -10.75 -7.48 8.11
N SER A 79 -11.30 -7.78 9.29
CA SER A 79 -11.04 -6.95 10.48
C SER A 79 -9.59 -7.11 10.92
N GLU A 80 -9.09 -6.14 11.71
CA GLU A 80 -7.76 -6.25 12.33
C GLU A 80 -7.66 -7.51 13.20
N SER A 81 -8.70 -7.86 13.96
CA SER A 81 -8.70 -9.08 14.77
C SER A 81 -8.63 -10.36 13.94
N GLN A 82 -9.32 -10.42 12.80
CA GLN A 82 -9.27 -11.56 11.89
C GLN A 82 -7.88 -11.72 11.27
N PHE A 83 -7.25 -10.61 10.83
CA PHE A 83 -5.91 -10.64 10.26
C PHE A 83 -4.86 -11.08 11.30
N ARG A 84 -4.89 -10.49 12.50
CA ARG A 84 -3.95 -10.84 13.58
C ARG A 84 -4.07 -12.31 14.03
N ALA A 85 -5.27 -12.89 13.93
CA ALA A 85 -5.49 -14.29 14.27
C ALA A 85 -4.78 -15.27 13.31
N ILE A 86 -4.51 -14.86 12.07
CA ILE A 86 -3.88 -15.71 11.04
C ILE A 86 -2.46 -15.28 10.70
N GLU A 87 -2.02 -14.08 11.10
CA GLU A 87 -0.75 -13.46 10.71
C GLU A 87 0.47 -14.38 10.91
N SER A 88 0.50 -15.15 12.00
CA SER A 88 1.61 -16.07 12.30
C SER A 88 1.74 -17.24 11.32
N GLN A 89 0.71 -17.49 10.52
CA GLN A 89 0.65 -18.54 9.51
C GLN A 89 0.99 -18.00 8.11
N LEU A 90 1.06 -16.68 7.96
CA LEU A 90 1.31 -16.01 6.69
C LEU A 90 2.82 -15.91 6.42
N GLN A 91 3.19 -16.06 5.16
CA GLN A 91 4.55 -15.85 4.69
C GLN A 91 4.60 -14.56 3.89
N LEU A 92 5.53 -13.65 4.24
CA LEU A 92 5.75 -12.44 3.46
C LEU A 92 6.26 -12.81 2.06
N SER A 93 5.64 -12.27 1.03
CA SER A 93 5.94 -12.61 -0.37
C SER A 93 6.50 -11.41 -1.11
N ALA A 94 7.83 -11.38 -1.25
CA ALA A 94 8.52 -10.35 -2.01
C ALA A 94 8.09 -10.34 -3.49
N SER A 95 7.92 -11.52 -4.09
CA SER A 95 7.50 -11.64 -5.49
C SER A 95 6.07 -11.12 -5.73
N LEU A 96 5.14 -11.35 -4.81
CA LEU A 96 3.80 -10.75 -4.88
C LEU A 96 3.82 -9.25 -4.60
N THR A 97 4.71 -8.80 -3.71
CA THR A 97 4.91 -7.38 -3.42
C THR A 97 5.40 -6.62 -4.65
N GLU A 98 6.36 -7.18 -5.40
CA GLU A 98 6.85 -6.60 -6.67
C GLU A 98 5.77 -6.55 -7.76
N ARG A 99 4.80 -7.46 -7.70
CA ARG A 99 3.65 -7.53 -8.61
C ARG A 99 2.49 -6.64 -8.18
N LEU A 100 2.52 -6.10 -6.98
CA LEU A 100 1.49 -5.20 -6.47
C LEU A 100 1.83 -3.76 -6.86
N ARG A 101 0.92 -3.12 -7.58
CA ARG A 101 0.93 -1.66 -7.73
C ARG A 101 -0.11 -1.06 -6.80
N TRP A 102 0.30 0.03 -6.16
CA TRP A 102 -0.52 0.79 -5.22
C TRP A 102 -0.60 2.24 -5.70
N GLN A 103 -1.61 2.50 -6.51
CA GLN A 103 -1.81 3.78 -7.21
C GLN A 103 -3.29 4.03 -7.40
N ASP A 104 -3.67 5.30 -7.40
CA ASP A 104 -5.02 5.76 -7.73
C ASP A 104 -5.24 5.55 -9.25
N ILE A 105 -6.11 4.61 -9.62
CA ILE A 105 -6.36 4.28 -11.05
C ILE A 105 -7.62 4.95 -11.60
N ASP A 106 -8.56 5.35 -10.75
CA ASP A 106 -9.85 5.92 -11.14
C ASP A 106 -9.97 7.44 -10.89
N GLY A 107 -9.00 8.03 -10.19
CA GLY A 107 -8.84 9.45 -9.95
C GLY A 107 -9.60 9.97 -8.73
N ASP A 108 -10.04 9.10 -7.82
CA ASP A 108 -10.80 9.49 -6.62
C ASP A 108 -9.90 10.00 -5.47
N GLY A 109 -8.57 9.91 -5.62
CA GLY A 109 -7.58 10.32 -4.64
C GLY A 109 -7.24 9.24 -3.60
N ILE A 110 -7.87 8.07 -3.68
CA ILE A 110 -7.58 6.86 -2.90
C ILE A 110 -6.75 5.93 -3.77
N ARG A 111 -5.76 5.27 -3.17
CA ARG A 111 -4.90 4.35 -3.93
C ARG A 111 -5.52 2.96 -3.98
N ASP A 112 -5.65 2.43 -5.18
CA ASP A 112 -6.10 1.07 -5.45
C ASP A 112 -4.98 0.05 -5.37
N TYR A 113 -5.37 -1.20 -5.17
CA TYR A 113 -4.49 -2.35 -5.32
C TYR A 113 -4.70 -2.97 -6.69
N VAL A 114 -3.61 -3.10 -7.44
CA VAL A 114 -3.60 -3.80 -8.72
C VAL A 114 -2.51 -4.87 -8.67
N LEU A 115 -2.92 -6.14 -8.73
CA LEU A 115 -1.99 -7.27 -8.74
C LEU A 115 -1.77 -7.76 -10.18
N PHE A 116 -0.51 -7.76 -10.61
CA PHE A 116 -0.09 -8.21 -11.95
C PHE A 116 0.31 -9.69 -11.94
N THR A 117 0.37 -10.34 -13.11
CA THR A 117 0.82 -11.74 -13.24
C THR A 117 2.32 -11.90 -13.04
N ASP A 118 3.10 -10.87 -13.39
CA ASP A 118 4.55 -10.82 -13.21
C ASP A 118 5.01 -9.38 -12.91
N ALA A 119 6.21 -9.24 -12.34
CA ALA A 119 6.74 -7.95 -11.87
C ALA A 119 7.23 -7.04 -13.03
N SER A 120 7.57 -7.63 -14.18
CA SER A 120 8.08 -6.94 -15.37
C SER A 120 6.99 -6.49 -16.34
N SER A 121 5.74 -6.85 -16.07
CA SER A 121 4.63 -6.67 -17.00
C SER A 121 4.32 -5.18 -17.21
N TYR A 122 4.54 -4.73 -18.44
CA TYR A 122 3.97 -3.51 -19.04
C TYR A 122 2.88 -3.84 -20.07
N HIS A 123 2.61 -5.13 -20.30
CA HIS A 123 1.61 -5.66 -21.22
C HIS A 123 0.59 -6.50 -20.45
N ASP A 124 -0.58 -6.72 -21.06
CA ASP A 124 -1.83 -7.15 -20.42
C ASP A 124 -1.75 -8.52 -19.71
N ALA A 125 -1.16 -8.50 -18.53
CA ALA A 125 -1.49 -9.41 -17.45
C ALA A 125 -2.94 -9.18 -17.04
N SER A 126 -3.73 -10.24 -16.88
CA SER A 126 -5.10 -10.13 -16.37
C SER A 126 -5.12 -9.31 -15.08
N LEU A 127 -5.89 -8.21 -15.11
CA LEU A 127 -5.94 -7.21 -14.05
C LEU A 127 -6.95 -7.64 -12.99
N ILE A 128 -6.55 -7.60 -11.73
CA ILE A 128 -7.49 -7.62 -10.61
C ILE A 128 -7.38 -6.26 -9.95
N SER A 129 -8.30 -5.36 -10.28
CA SER A 129 -8.55 -4.19 -9.43
C SER A 129 -9.30 -4.66 -8.20
N ILE A 130 -8.80 -4.28 -7.04
CA ILE A 130 -9.44 -4.54 -5.76
C ILE A 130 -10.20 -3.28 -5.29
N GLY A 131 -10.33 -2.25 -6.14
CA GLY A 131 -11.16 -1.06 -5.92
C GLY A 131 -12.67 -1.37 -5.91
N THR A 132 -13.48 -0.39 -5.55
CA THR A 132 -14.95 -0.47 -5.55
C THR A 132 -15.57 0.06 -6.82
#